data_AF-A0A1G1N7Z5-F1
#
_entry.id   AF-A0A1G1N7Z5-F1
#
_cell.length_a   1.000
_cell.length_b   1.000
_cell.length_c   1.000
_cell.angle_alpha   90.00
_cell.angle_beta   90.00
_cell.angle_gamma   90.00
#
_symmetry.space_group_name_H-M   'P 1'
#
loop_
_entity.id
_entity.type
_entity.pdbx_description
1 polymer ?
#
loop_
_entity_poly.entity_id
_entity_poly.type
_entity_poly.pdbx_seq_one_letter_code
_entity_poly.pdbx_strand_id
1 'polypeptide(L)'
;MDILNVTKNFTGLIKKAGNADGNELKLLRKNVIRLVDAIGAKNFVNLAADILKKNFCVEGCDNLRLPLKRIFTLSLAELEEALLHKKYSLVKGHPIYALSEDHKGNIAKLKALNFSLEKINKHSPLDEIREKAKETDEYYRELDLHIRKEEEILFPRLEKSGMNEHPDSLRNEHNDFREIFSEVKTAFSQKDLSALIEAIAV
;
A
#
# COMPACT_ATOMS: atom_id res chain seq x y z
N MET A 1 -9.71 -11.45 29.76
CA MET A 1 -8.34 -10.90 29.57
C MET A 1 -8.32 -9.53 30.24
N ASP A 2 -7.36 -9.25 31.12
CA ASP A 2 -7.26 -7.95 31.81
C ASP A 2 -6.89 -6.82 30.81
N ILE A 3 -7.62 -5.71 30.85
CA ILE A 3 -7.44 -4.52 29.98
C ILE A 3 -6.03 -3.94 30.11
N LEU A 4 -5.46 -3.95 31.32
CA LEU A 4 -4.08 -3.48 31.55
C LEU A 4 -3.06 -4.34 30.81
N ASN A 5 -3.24 -5.67 30.84
CA ASN A 5 -2.36 -6.59 30.13
C ASN A 5 -2.50 -6.47 28.60
N VAL A 6 -3.72 -6.29 28.10
CA VAL A 6 -3.99 -6.06 26.66
C VAL A 6 -3.32 -4.76 26.19
N THR A 7 -3.45 -3.69 26.97
CA THR A 7 -2.85 -2.39 26.66
C THR A 7 -1.32 -2.48 26.62
N LYS A 8 -0.72 -3.11 27.64
CA LYS A 8 0.74 -3.31 27.71
C LYS A 8 1.24 -4.14 26.53
N ASN A 9 0.53 -5.20 26.16
CA ASN A 9 0.86 -6.04 25.02
C ASN A 9 0.83 -5.23 23.72
N PHE A 10 -0.28 -4.53 23.45
CA PHE A 10 -0.42 -3.78 22.20
C PHE A 10 0.60 -2.64 22.08
N THR A 11 0.85 -1.88 23.16
CA THR A 11 1.93 -0.89 23.18
C THR A 11 3.30 -1.53 22.90
N GLY A 12 3.56 -2.73 23.45
CA GLY A 12 4.77 -3.49 23.15
C GLY A 12 4.91 -3.86 21.67
N LEU A 13 3.82 -4.22 20.99
CA LEU A 13 3.81 -4.48 19.55
C LEU A 13 4.15 -3.21 18.75
N ILE A 14 3.56 -2.06 19.12
CA ILE A 14 3.83 -0.77 18.47
C ILE A 14 5.31 -0.39 18.61
N LYS A 15 5.90 -0.55 19.80
CA LYS A 15 7.33 -0.26 20.02
C LYS A 15 8.23 -1.09 19.11
N LYS A 16 7.98 -2.40 19.02
CA LYS A 16 8.77 -3.31 18.17
C LYS A 16 8.68 -2.93 16.69
N ALA A 17 7.52 -2.46 16.24
CA ALA A 17 7.34 -2.04 14.85
C ALA A 17 8.22 -0.85 14.45
N GLY A 18 8.74 -0.07 15.40
CA GLY A 18 9.57 1.10 15.13
C GLY A 18 10.86 0.77 14.38
N ASN A 19 11.44 -0.42 14.59
CA ASN A 19 12.69 -0.87 13.96
C ASN A 19 12.56 -2.23 13.27
N ALA A 20 11.34 -2.77 13.17
CA ALA A 20 11.11 -4.11 12.64
C ALA A 20 11.46 -4.24 11.15
N ASP A 21 12.00 -5.37 10.71
CA ASP A 21 12.09 -5.72 9.29
C ASP A 21 10.74 -6.22 8.73
N GLY A 22 10.70 -6.58 7.44
CA GLY A 22 9.48 -7.07 6.79
C GLY A 22 8.89 -8.35 7.38
N ASN A 23 9.73 -9.30 7.81
CA ASN A 23 9.29 -10.55 8.43
C ASN A 23 8.77 -10.31 9.84
N GLU A 24 9.43 -9.44 10.59
CA GLU A 24 9.01 -9.01 11.91
C GLU A 24 7.67 -8.27 11.86
N LEU A 25 7.50 -7.34 10.91
CA LEU A 25 6.21 -6.67 10.67
C LEU A 25 5.11 -7.68 10.32
N LYS A 26 5.43 -8.73 9.53
CA LYS A 26 4.50 -9.82 9.22
C LYS A 26 4.03 -10.57 10.46
N LEU A 27 4.94 -10.85 11.39
CA LEU A 27 4.60 -11.49 12.65
C LEU A 27 3.81 -10.55 13.57
N LEU A 28 4.18 -9.27 13.65
CA LEU A 28 3.47 -8.27 14.45
C LEU A 28 2.02 -8.11 14.01
N ARG A 29 1.74 -8.06 12.70
CA ARG A 29 0.36 -8.05 12.17
C ARG A 29 -0.45 -9.27 12.58
N LYS A 30 0.13 -10.48 12.49
CA LYS A 30 -0.55 -11.70 12.96
C LYS A 30 -0.90 -11.62 14.44
N ASN A 31 -0.06 -11.02 15.26
CA ASN A 31 -0.34 -10.80 16.68
C ASN A 31 -1.43 -9.76 16.90
N VAL A 32 -1.47 -8.68 16.10
CA VAL A 32 -2.57 -7.71 16.13
C VAL A 32 -3.89 -8.36 15.72
N ILE A 33 -3.91 -9.19 14.68
CA ILE A 33 -5.12 -9.91 14.26
C ILE A 33 -5.61 -10.81 15.40
N ARG A 34 -4.73 -11.61 16.02
CA ARG A 34 -5.09 -12.43 17.20
C ARG A 34 -5.65 -11.59 18.35
N LEU A 35 -5.11 -10.39 18.56
CA LEU A 35 -5.61 -9.48 19.58
C LEU A 35 -7.01 -8.98 19.22
N VAL A 36 -7.24 -8.57 17.97
CA VAL A 36 -8.56 -8.15 17.46
C VAL A 36 -9.57 -9.27 17.60
N ASP A 37 -9.20 -10.52 17.25
CA ASP A 37 -10.08 -11.68 17.40
C ASP A 37 -10.43 -11.95 18.87
N ALA A 38 -9.48 -11.74 19.79
CA ALA A 38 -9.67 -11.97 21.21
C ALA A 38 -10.55 -10.92 21.91
N ILE A 39 -10.44 -9.64 21.51
CA ILE A 39 -11.14 -8.54 22.20
C ILE A 39 -12.29 -7.95 21.38
N GLY A 40 -12.39 -8.26 20.09
CA GLY A 40 -13.34 -7.70 19.14
C GLY A 40 -12.88 -6.37 18.53
N ALA A 41 -13.22 -6.16 17.26
CA ALA A 41 -12.81 -4.98 16.47
C ALA A 41 -13.16 -3.64 17.14
N LYS A 42 -14.37 -3.51 17.71
CA LYS A 42 -14.79 -2.29 18.40
C LYS A 42 -13.90 -1.96 19.60
N ASN A 43 -13.57 -2.95 20.43
CA ASN A 43 -12.72 -2.76 21.59
C ASN A 43 -11.27 -2.49 21.18
N PHE A 44 -10.81 -3.10 20.09
CA PHE A 44 -9.50 -2.80 19.52
C PHE A 44 -9.39 -1.35 19.05
N VAL A 45 -10.38 -0.85 18.31
CA VAL A 45 -10.40 0.54 17.83
C VAL A 45 -10.38 1.52 19.01
N ASN A 46 -11.21 1.27 20.04
CA ASN A 46 -11.21 2.09 21.26
C ASN A 46 -9.85 2.08 21.96
N LEU A 47 -9.24 0.90 22.12
CA LEU A 47 -7.92 0.75 22.72
C LEU A 47 -6.85 1.53 21.93
N ALA A 48 -6.84 1.39 20.60
CA ALA A 48 -5.90 2.10 19.74
C ALA A 48 -6.07 3.62 19.84
N ALA A 49 -7.31 4.10 19.81
CA ALA A 49 -7.63 5.51 19.98
C ALA A 49 -7.17 6.04 21.35
N ASP A 50 -7.39 5.28 22.43
CA ASP A 50 -7.00 5.66 23.78
C ASP A 50 -5.47 5.72 23.96
N ILE A 51 -4.73 4.81 23.31
CA ILE A 51 -3.27 4.85 23.27
C ILE A 51 -2.77 6.09 22.53
N LEU A 52 -3.40 6.43 21.39
CA LEU A 52 -3.00 7.56 20.55
C LEU A 52 -3.37 8.93 21.15
N LYS A 53 -4.47 9.04 21.89
CA LYS A 53 -4.92 10.30 22.52
C LYS A 53 -3.98 10.83 23.59
N LYS A 54 -3.23 9.96 24.26
CA LYS A 54 -2.48 10.32 25.48
C LYS A 54 -1.13 11.01 25.23
N ASN A 55 -0.78 11.37 23.99
CA ASN A 55 0.57 11.89 23.63
C ASN A 55 1.66 11.10 24.37
N PHE A 56 1.55 9.77 24.39
CA PHE A 56 2.55 8.94 25.05
C PHE A 56 3.88 9.14 24.32
N CYS A 57 4.74 9.99 24.87
CA CYS A 57 6.16 9.97 24.62
C CYS A 57 6.67 8.66 25.18
N VAL A 58 6.75 7.65 24.33
CA VAL A 58 7.50 6.46 24.68
C VAL A 58 8.96 6.83 24.52
N GLU A 59 9.78 6.61 25.54
CA GLU A 59 11.23 6.78 25.44
C GLU A 59 11.76 6.00 24.22
N GLY A 60 12.37 6.73 23.27
CA GLY A 60 12.83 6.19 21.98
C GLY A 60 11.80 6.17 20.84
N CYS A 61 10.59 6.72 21.02
CA CYS A 61 9.60 6.88 19.96
C CYS A 61 8.76 8.15 20.17
N ASP A 62 9.14 9.21 19.46
CA ASP A 62 8.51 10.53 19.56
C ASP A 62 7.10 10.57 18.95
N ASN A 63 6.75 9.60 18.09
CA ASN A 63 5.44 9.52 17.44
C ASN A 63 5.01 8.07 17.17
N LEU A 64 4.11 7.54 18.01
CA LEU A 64 3.57 6.17 17.90
C LEU A 64 2.74 5.93 16.63
N ARG A 65 2.29 6.99 15.92
CA ARG A 65 1.54 6.84 14.66
C ARG A 65 2.39 6.19 13.57
N LEU A 66 3.70 6.47 13.54
CA LEU A 66 4.60 5.93 12.52
C LEU A 66 4.78 4.41 12.68
N PRO A 67 5.23 3.86 13.83
CA PRO A 67 5.28 2.42 14.01
C PRO A 67 3.92 1.74 13.88
N LEU A 68 2.84 2.38 14.32
CA LEU A 68 1.49 1.85 14.15
C LEU A 68 1.10 1.73 12.67
N LYS A 69 1.38 2.77 11.86
CA LYS A 69 1.19 2.74 10.40
C LYS A 69 1.99 1.60 9.79
N ARG A 70 3.26 1.43 10.18
CA ARG A 70 4.12 0.32 9.69
C ARG A 70 3.52 -1.06 9.96
N ILE A 71 2.85 -1.26 11.09
CA ILE A 71 2.12 -2.51 11.35
C ILE A 71 1.03 -2.68 10.29
N PHE A 72 0.22 -1.67 9.99
CA PHE A 72 -0.91 -1.82 9.07
C PHE A 72 -0.56 -1.75 7.59
N THR A 73 0.62 -1.25 7.24
CA THR A 73 1.11 -1.27 5.87
C THR A 73 1.51 -2.70 5.48
N LEU A 74 0.93 -3.18 4.37
CA LEU A 74 1.30 -4.44 3.74
C LEU A 74 2.34 -4.20 2.65
N SER A 75 3.32 -5.08 2.54
CA SER A 75 4.19 -5.10 1.36
C SER A 75 3.45 -5.63 0.12
N LEU A 76 3.97 -5.33 -1.06
CA LEU A 76 3.43 -5.84 -2.33
C LEU A 76 3.39 -7.38 -2.36
N ALA A 77 4.42 -8.04 -1.84
CA ALA A 77 4.49 -9.49 -1.75
C ALA A 77 3.42 -10.07 -0.81
N GLU A 78 3.16 -9.40 0.32
CA GLU A 78 2.12 -9.83 1.25
C GLU A 78 0.72 -9.60 0.69
N LEU A 79 0.51 -8.52 -0.06
CA LEU A 79 -0.75 -8.25 -0.75
C LEU A 79 -1.02 -9.33 -1.81
N GLU A 80 -0.02 -9.66 -2.63
CA GLU A 80 -0.12 -10.73 -3.62
C GLU A 80 -0.41 -12.09 -2.97
N GLU A 81 0.33 -12.46 -1.92
CA GLU A 81 0.08 -13.69 -1.16
C GLU A 81 -1.36 -13.72 -0.63
N ALA A 82 -1.85 -12.61 -0.07
CA ALA A 82 -3.21 -12.52 0.43
C ALA A 82 -4.25 -12.71 -0.70
N LEU A 83 -4.06 -12.07 -1.86
CA LEU A 83 -4.98 -12.17 -2.99
C LEU A 83 -5.01 -13.56 -3.63
N LEU A 84 -3.89 -14.28 -3.63
CA LEU A 84 -3.79 -15.63 -4.18
C LEU A 84 -4.38 -16.69 -3.24
N HIS A 85 -4.19 -16.55 -1.93
CA HIS A 85 -4.51 -17.59 -0.96
C HIS A 85 -5.80 -17.34 -0.17
N LYS A 86 -6.26 -16.09 -0.02
CA LYS A 86 -7.57 -15.84 0.57
C LYS A 86 -8.67 -16.13 -0.44
N LYS A 87 -9.41 -17.20 -0.19
CA LYS A 87 -10.70 -17.43 -0.83
C LYS A 87 -11.74 -16.54 -0.15
N TYR A 88 -11.97 -15.35 -0.71
CA TYR A 88 -13.21 -14.65 -0.43
C TYR A 88 -14.33 -15.43 -1.12
N SER A 89 -15.35 -15.89 -0.39
CA SER A 89 -16.54 -16.57 -0.93
C SER A 89 -17.44 -15.58 -1.68
N LEU A 90 -16.87 -14.85 -2.63
CA LEU A 90 -17.56 -13.88 -3.47
C LEU A 90 -17.92 -14.56 -4.78
N VAL A 91 -19.18 -14.41 -5.18
CA VAL A 91 -19.65 -14.91 -6.47
C VAL A 91 -18.97 -14.16 -7.62
N LYS A 92 -18.72 -14.87 -8.72
CA LYS A 92 -18.23 -14.27 -9.97
C LYS A 92 -19.25 -13.22 -10.43
N GLY A 93 -18.84 -11.95 -10.46
CA GLY A 93 -19.72 -10.79 -10.72
C GLY A 93 -19.89 -9.84 -9.53
N HIS A 94 -19.43 -10.21 -8.33
CA HIS A 94 -19.41 -9.29 -7.19
C HIS A 94 -18.39 -8.16 -7.44
N PRO A 95 -18.70 -6.87 -7.19
CA PRO A 95 -17.77 -5.76 -7.47
C PRO A 95 -16.41 -5.89 -6.78
N ILE A 96 -16.40 -6.34 -5.52
CA ILE A 96 -15.15 -6.60 -4.77
C ILE A 96 -14.33 -7.72 -5.39
N TYR A 97 -14.98 -8.73 -5.99
CA TYR A 97 -14.27 -9.79 -6.70
C TYR A 97 -13.55 -9.19 -7.93
N ALA A 98 -14.23 -8.35 -8.71
CA ALA A 98 -13.62 -7.70 -9.86
C ALA A 98 -12.43 -6.80 -9.48
N LEU A 99 -12.56 -5.99 -8.41
CA LEU A 99 -11.46 -5.16 -7.90
C LEU A 99 -10.28 -6.02 -7.40
N SER A 100 -10.55 -7.17 -6.79
CA SER A 100 -9.50 -8.09 -6.35
C SER A 100 -8.75 -8.74 -7.52
N GLU A 101 -9.45 -9.04 -8.61
CA GLU A 101 -8.82 -9.53 -9.84
C GLU A 101 -8.01 -8.43 -10.54
N ASP A 102 -8.50 -7.19 -10.55
CA ASP A 102 -7.74 -6.03 -11.03
C ASP A 102 -6.43 -5.89 -10.24
N HIS A 103 -6.45 -6.00 -8.90
CA HIS A 103 -5.22 -5.96 -8.07
C HIS A 103 -4.21 -7.03 -8.48
N LYS A 104 -4.64 -8.29 -8.71
CA LYS A 104 -3.74 -9.36 -9.16
C LYS A 104 -3.07 -9.01 -10.50
N GLY A 105 -3.86 -8.50 -11.45
CA GLY A 105 -3.36 -8.06 -12.75
C GLY A 105 -2.37 -6.90 -12.62
N ASN A 106 -2.70 -5.89 -11.82
CA ASN A 106 -1.88 -4.70 -11.61
C ASN A 106 -0.54 -5.05 -10.94
N ILE A 107 -0.55 -5.92 -9.91
CA ILE A 107 0.68 -6.38 -9.24
C ILE A 107 1.58 -7.12 -10.23
N ALA A 108 1.03 -8.03 -11.03
CA ALA A 108 1.80 -8.78 -12.03
C ALA A 108 2.43 -7.84 -13.08
N LYS A 109 1.64 -6.89 -13.60
CA LYS A 109 2.11 -5.89 -14.57
C LYS A 109 3.18 -4.97 -13.98
N LEU A 110 2.98 -4.48 -12.75
CA LEU A 110 3.96 -3.62 -12.07
C LEU A 110 5.31 -4.31 -11.91
N LYS A 111 5.31 -5.58 -11.49
CA LYS A 111 6.54 -6.37 -11.36
C LYS A 111 7.24 -6.56 -12.70
N ALA A 112 6.48 -6.90 -13.74
CA ALA A 112 7.02 -7.06 -15.10
C ALA A 112 7.60 -5.74 -15.62
N LEU A 113 6.90 -4.62 -15.40
CA LEU A 113 7.35 -3.29 -15.76
C LEU A 113 8.64 -2.92 -15.01
N ASN A 114 8.68 -3.07 -13.69
CA ASN A 114 9.87 -2.81 -12.88
C ASN A 114 11.08 -3.62 -13.37
N PHE A 115 10.91 -4.93 -13.57
CA PHE A 115 11.97 -5.79 -14.10
C PHE A 115 12.44 -5.38 -15.50
N SER A 116 11.55 -4.85 -16.33
CA SER A 116 11.90 -4.36 -17.67
C SER A 116 12.62 -3.00 -17.62
N LEU A 117 12.24 -2.11 -16.71
CA LEU A 117 12.86 -0.81 -16.50
C LEU A 117 14.27 -0.94 -15.91
N GLU A 118 14.50 -1.89 -15.01
CA GLU A 118 15.82 -2.19 -14.45
C GLU A 118 16.86 -2.60 -15.49
N LYS A 119 16.43 -3.03 -16.69
CA LYS A 119 17.33 -3.39 -17.79
C LYS A 119 17.73 -2.20 -18.65
N ILE A 120 16.99 -1.10 -18.58
CA ILE A 120 17.33 0.12 -19.31
C ILE A 120 18.63 0.66 -18.73
N ASN A 121 19.57 0.93 -19.63
CA ASN A 121 20.83 1.57 -19.27
C ASN A 121 21.27 2.55 -20.37
N LYS A 122 22.40 3.23 -20.16
CA LYS A 122 22.94 4.24 -21.09
C LYS A 122 23.20 3.73 -22.52
N HIS A 123 23.27 2.42 -22.72
CA HIS A 123 23.47 1.80 -24.04
C HIS A 123 22.18 1.25 -24.65
N SER A 124 21.04 1.36 -23.96
CA SER A 124 19.75 0.95 -24.50
C SER A 124 19.38 1.80 -25.72
N PRO A 125 18.94 1.19 -26.83
CA PRO A 125 18.46 1.93 -28.00
C PRO A 125 17.29 2.85 -27.65
N LEU A 126 17.23 4.02 -28.27
CA LEU A 126 16.13 4.98 -28.05
C LEU A 126 14.75 4.38 -28.30
N ASP A 127 14.63 3.46 -29.26
CA ASP A 127 13.36 2.78 -29.55
C ASP A 127 12.93 1.84 -28.42
N GLU A 128 13.87 1.17 -27.75
CA GLU A 128 13.59 0.37 -26.54
C GLU A 128 13.08 1.27 -25.41
N ILE A 129 13.72 2.42 -25.19
CA ILE A 129 13.30 3.37 -24.14
C ILE A 129 11.89 3.92 -24.45
N ARG A 130 11.58 4.21 -25.72
CA ARG A 130 10.25 4.66 -26.15
C ARG A 130 9.19 3.59 -25.96
N GLU A 131 9.52 2.32 -26.23
CA GLU A 131 8.62 1.21 -25.97
C GLU A 131 8.29 1.12 -24.47
N LYS A 132 9.29 1.28 -23.61
CA LYS A 132 9.10 1.26 -22.15
C LYS A 132 8.29 2.44 -21.63
N ALA A 133 8.45 3.61 -22.23
CA ALA A 133 7.58 4.76 -21.96
C ALA A 133 6.11 4.45 -22.29
N LYS A 134 5.86 3.79 -23.44
CA LYS A 134 4.52 3.38 -23.86
C LYS A 134 3.92 2.32 -22.92
N GLU A 135 4.68 1.28 -22.58
CA GLU A 135 4.25 0.25 -21.62
C GLU A 135 3.88 0.87 -20.26
N THR A 136 4.68 1.85 -19.81
CA THR A 136 4.42 2.57 -18.56
C THR A 136 3.13 3.39 -18.60
N ASP A 137 2.87 4.11 -19.70
CA ASP A 137 1.64 4.89 -19.89
C ASP A 137 0.40 3.99 -20.00
N GLU A 138 0.53 2.83 -20.67
CA GLU A 138 -0.54 1.82 -20.74
C GLU A 138 -0.88 1.26 -19.36
N TYR A 139 0.13 0.88 -18.57
CA TYR A 139 -0.07 0.42 -17.20
C TYR A 139 -0.74 1.50 -16.33
N TYR A 140 -0.28 2.75 -16.43
CA TYR A 140 -0.88 3.87 -15.70
C TYR A 140 -2.36 4.02 -15.99
N ARG A 141 -2.74 4.00 -17.28
CA ARG A 141 -4.14 4.18 -17.71
C ARG A 141 -5.04 3.08 -17.13
N GLU A 142 -4.55 1.85 -17.07
CA GLU A 142 -5.31 0.73 -16.49
C GLU A 142 -5.44 0.85 -14.97
N LEU A 143 -4.37 1.25 -14.28
CA LEU A 143 -4.39 1.44 -12.84
C LEU A 143 -5.24 2.66 -12.43
N ASP A 144 -5.17 3.78 -13.15
CA ASP A 144 -6.04 4.94 -12.88
C ASP A 144 -7.53 4.59 -13.08
N LEU A 145 -7.85 3.78 -14.09
CA LEU A 145 -9.21 3.26 -14.25
C LEU A 145 -9.64 2.41 -13.04
N HIS A 146 -8.75 1.56 -12.51
CA HIS A 146 -9.01 0.79 -11.31
C HIS A 146 -9.23 1.69 -10.08
N ILE A 147 -8.33 2.66 -9.86
CA ILE A 147 -8.44 3.65 -8.79
C ILE A 147 -9.78 4.39 -8.85
N ARG A 148 -10.21 4.80 -10.06
CA ARG A 148 -11.51 5.45 -10.24
C ARG A 148 -12.69 4.55 -9.89
N LYS A 149 -12.64 3.24 -10.18
CA LYS A 149 -13.69 2.32 -9.72
C LYS A 149 -13.76 2.31 -8.18
N GLU A 150 -12.63 2.39 -7.50
CA GLU A 150 -12.61 2.48 -6.04
C GLU A 150 -13.17 3.82 -5.55
N GLU A 151 -12.61 4.94 -6.04
CA GLU A 151 -12.95 6.30 -5.60
C GLU A 151 -14.38 6.73 -5.94
N GLU A 152 -14.89 6.37 -7.13
CA GLU A 152 -16.19 6.80 -7.63
C GLU A 152 -17.32 5.84 -7.24
N ILE A 153 -17.02 4.55 -6.98
CA ILE A 153 -18.05 3.52 -6.78
C ILE A 153 -17.96 2.87 -5.40
N LEU A 154 -16.78 2.40 -4.98
CA LEU A 154 -16.63 1.67 -3.72
C LEU A 154 -16.62 2.61 -2.51
N PHE A 155 -15.75 3.61 -2.52
CA PHE A 155 -15.54 4.54 -1.40
C PHE A 155 -16.85 5.23 -0.98
N PRO A 156 -17.71 5.75 -1.88
CA PRO A 156 -18.97 6.36 -1.48
C PRO A 156 -19.91 5.39 -0.74
N ARG A 157 -19.82 4.08 -0.98
CA ARG A 157 -20.62 3.07 -0.26
C ARG A 157 -20.06 2.79 1.14
N LEU A 158 -18.74 2.76 1.27
CA LEU A 158 -18.06 2.62 2.56
C LEU A 158 -18.30 3.83 3.46
N GLU A 159 -18.23 5.03 2.88
CA GLU A 159 -18.47 6.30 3.59
C GLU A 159 -19.91 6.41 4.10
N LYS A 160 -20.90 6.03 3.27
CA LYS A 160 -22.30 5.93 3.72
C LYS A 160 -22.50 4.97 4.89
N SER A 161 -21.58 4.02 5.08
CA SER A 161 -21.56 3.06 6.19
C SER A 161 -20.73 3.55 7.38
N GLY A 162 -20.24 4.80 7.36
CA GLY A 162 -19.45 5.41 8.43
C GLY A 162 -17.95 5.09 8.38
N MET A 163 -17.45 4.48 7.31
CA MET A 163 -16.04 4.13 7.14
C MET A 163 -15.29 5.19 6.33
N ASN A 164 -15.23 6.44 6.79
CA ASN A 164 -14.65 7.55 6.01
C ASN A 164 -13.11 7.57 6.05
N GLU A 165 -12.52 7.24 7.19
CA GLU A 165 -11.07 7.39 7.42
C GLU A 165 -10.22 6.54 6.45
N HIS A 166 -10.70 5.37 6.06
CA HIS A 166 -9.97 4.47 5.17
C HIS A 166 -9.97 4.94 3.70
N PRO A 167 -11.12 5.26 3.08
CA PRO A 167 -11.18 5.98 1.80
C PRO A 167 -10.33 7.24 1.74
N ASP A 168 -10.34 8.08 2.77
CA ASP A 168 -9.57 9.33 2.77
C ASP A 168 -8.06 9.05 2.76
N SER A 169 -7.61 8.08 3.56
CA SER A 169 -6.22 7.64 3.54
C SER A 169 -5.81 7.08 2.18
N LEU A 170 -6.66 6.24 1.56
CA LEU A 170 -6.36 5.65 0.25
C LEU A 170 -6.34 6.67 -0.88
N ARG A 171 -7.20 7.69 -0.86
CA ARG A 171 -7.13 8.79 -1.84
C ARG A 171 -5.80 9.53 -1.80
N ASN A 172 -5.24 9.72 -0.62
CA ASN A 172 -3.90 10.32 -0.50
C ASN A 172 -2.85 9.41 -1.14
N GLU A 173 -2.89 8.10 -0.87
CA GLU A 173 -1.99 7.12 -1.50
C GLU A 173 -2.17 7.07 -3.03
N HIS A 174 -3.40 7.22 -3.53
CA HIS A 174 -3.69 7.32 -4.96
C HIS A 174 -3.14 8.61 -5.59
N ASN A 175 -3.17 9.73 -4.86
CA ASN A 175 -2.57 10.98 -5.33
C ASN A 175 -1.04 10.88 -5.38
N ASP A 176 -0.41 10.31 -4.35
CA ASP A 176 1.03 10.03 -4.34
C ASP A 176 1.42 9.17 -5.55
N PHE A 177 0.60 8.15 -5.87
CA PHE A 177 0.79 7.32 -7.06
C PHE A 177 0.68 8.11 -8.37
N ARG A 178 -0.32 8.98 -8.51
CA ARG A 178 -0.48 9.85 -9.70
C ARG A 178 0.69 10.81 -9.87
N GLU A 179 1.23 11.34 -8.77
CA GLU A 179 2.42 12.20 -8.77
C GLU A 179 3.65 11.44 -9.27
N ILE A 180 3.94 10.25 -8.73
CA ILE A 180 5.04 9.39 -9.19
C ILE A 180 4.93 9.12 -10.70
N PHE A 181 3.73 8.82 -11.20
CA PHE A 181 3.53 8.58 -12.64
C PHE A 181 3.74 9.83 -13.50
N SER A 182 3.38 11.00 -13.00
CA SER A 182 3.66 12.27 -13.66
C SER A 182 5.17 12.52 -13.77
N GLU A 183 5.93 12.23 -12.70
CA GLU A 183 7.39 12.33 -12.71
C GLU A 183 8.01 11.36 -13.72
N VAL A 184 7.59 10.08 -13.71
CA VAL A 184 8.07 9.07 -14.66
C VAL A 184 7.75 9.45 -16.10
N LYS A 185 6.54 9.97 -16.37
CA LYS A 185 6.15 10.43 -17.71
C LYS A 185 6.98 11.63 -18.18
N THR A 186 7.31 12.53 -17.26
CA THR A 186 8.20 13.67 -17.55
C THR A 186 9.59 13.17 -17.93
N ALA A 187 10.13 12.20 -17.18
CA ALA A 187 11.43 11.58 -17.44
C ALA A 187 11.50 10.90 -18.82
N PHE A 188 10.39 10.34 -19.33
CA PHE A 188 10.31 9.76 -20.67
C PHE A 188 10.04 10.78 -21.80
N SER A 189 9.87 12.06 -21.49
CA SER A 189 9.61 13.07 -22.50
C SER A 189 10.84 13.32 -23.39
N GLN A 190 10.63 13.66 -24.67
CA GLN A 190 11.71 13.80 -25.66
C GLN A 190 12.79 14.83 -25.32
N LYS A 191 12.49 15.82 -24.46
CA LYS A 191 13.49 16.78 -23.98
C LYS A 191 14.41 16.19 -22.90
N ASP A 192 13.90 15.22 -22.13
CA ASP A 192 14.61 14.62 -21.00
C ASP A 192 15.20 13.25 -21.31
N LEU A 193 14.84 12.60 -22.42
CA LEU A 193 15.42 11.31 -22.83
C LEU A 193 16.96 11.36 -22.96
N SER A 194 17.51 12.48 -23.43
CA SER A 194 18.97 12.70 -23.46
C SER A 194 19.55 12.84 -22.05
N ALA A 195 18.87 13.58 -21.17
CA ALA A 195 19.29 13.79 -19.79
C ALA A 195 19.14 12.52 -18.93
N LEU A 196 18.14 11.67 -19.23
CA LEU A 196 17.92 10.36 -18.61
C LEU A 196 19.06 9.40 -18.94
N ILE A 197 19.49 9.37 -20.21
CA ILE A 197 20.65 8.58 -20.65
C ILE A 197 21.94 9.04 -19.92
N GLU A 198 22.12 10.35 -19.73
CA GLU A 198 23.25 10.91 -18.97
C GLU A 198 23.16 10.60 -17.46
N ALA A 199 21.97 10.66 -16.86
CA ALA A 199 21.76 10.37 -15.44
C ALA A 199 22.01 8.89 -15.08
N ILE A 200 21.78 7.96 -16.02
CA ILE A 200 22.08 6.53 -15.85
C ILE A 200 23.57 6.22 -16.12
N ALA A 201 24.39 7.22 -16.50
CA ALA A 201 25.79 7.03 -16.85
C ALA A 201 26.80 7.14 -15.69
N VAL A 202 26.33 7.48 -14.48
CA VAL A 202 27.11 7.57 -13.22
C VAL A 202 26.92 6.31 -12.39
#